data_AF-Q4E546-F1
#
_entry.id   AF-Q4E546-F1
#
_cell.length_a   1.000
_cell.length_b   1.000
_cell.length_c   1.000
_cell.angle_alpha   90.00
_cell.angle_beta   90.00
_cell.angle_gamma   90.00
#
_symmetry.space_group_name_H-M   'P 1'
#
loop_
_entity.id
_entity.type
_entity.pdbx_description
1 polymer ?
#
loop_
_entity_poly.entity_id
_entity_poly.type
_entity_poly.pdbx_seq_one_letter_code
_entity_poly.pdbx_strand_id
1 'polypeptide(L)'
;MSPVTLDPIYISFHNDDESMTPLCLVDGRSDTFMVTTGGFPQDIIFSVGTSASSNISHLQLALHEAKHIVVEKCTTALPNSFEKLAERILTRSSDNTRQVEELHLDMRSAGKGIRYLRLRLLSGYSQFVGVFGVTAEGEESQQRIAVLESRPEVVM
;
A
#
# COMPACT_ATOMS: atom_id res chain seq x y z
N MET A 1 6.30 4.73 -16.31
CA MET A 1 6.62 4.78 -14.87
C MET A 1 7.16 3.42 -14.49
N SER A 2 7.94 3.34 -13.41
CA SER A 2 8.51 2.07 -12.96
C SER A 2 7.69 1.50 -11.82
N PRO A 3 7.58 0.16 -11.69
CA PRO A 3 7.01 -0.46 -10.50
C PRO A 3 7.75 0.01 -9.25
N VAL A 4 7.00 0.37 -8.21
CA VAL A 4 7.53 0.68 -6.88
C VAL A 4 7.22 -0.49 -5.98
N THR A 5 8.25 -1.02 -5.32
CA THR A 5 8.12 -2.17 -4.44
C THR A 5 7.23 -1.82 -3.24
N LEU A 6 6.34 -2.72 -2.87
CA LEU A 6 5.55 -2.63 -1.65
C LEU A 6 5.89 -3.82 -0.77
N ASP A 7 6.02 -3.59 0.53
CA ASP A 7 6.23 -4.65 1.51
C ASP A 7 5.18 -4.56 2.62
N PRO A 8 4.28 -5.56 2.77
CA PRO A 8 3.28 -5.56 3.82
C PRO A 8 3.94 -5.75 5.20
N ILE A 9 3.93 -4.68 6.01
CA ILE A 9 4.56 -4.66 7.34
C ILE A 9 3.56 -4.88 8.48
N TYR A 10 2.27 -4.76 8.19
CA TYR A 10 1.21 -4.96 9.17
C TYR A 10 -0.09 -5.37 8.47
N ILE A 11 -0.76 -6.38 9.03
CA ILE A 11 -2.07 -6.87 8.60
C ILE A 11 -2.87 -7.12 9.87
N SER A 12 -4.06 -6.53 9.98
CA SER A 12 -4.89 -6.64 11.19
C SER A 12 -5.66 -7.97 11.29
N PHE A 13 -5.50 -8.85 10.32
CA PHE A 13 -6.14 -10.16 10.24
C PHE A 13 -5.11 -11.22 9.87
N HIS A 14 -5.38 -12.45 10.28
CA HIS A 14 -4.52 -13.60 10.02
C HIS A 14 -5.41 -14.77 9.59
N ASN A 15 -5.01 -15.47 8.54
CA ASN A 15 -5.61 -16.73 8.14
C ASN A 15 -4.61 -17.84 8.48
N ASP A 16 -5.07 -18.92 9.09
CA ASP A 16 -4.23 -20.05 9.48
C ASP A 16 -3.87 -20.97 8.29
N ASP A 17 -4.34 -20.65 7.09
CA ASP A 17 -3.90 -21.27 5.84
C ASP A 17 -2.46 -20.84 5.51
N GLU A 18 -1.52 -21.78 5.59
CA GLU A 18 -0.09 -21.57 5.32
C GLU A 18 0.20 -21.03 3.91
N SER A 19 -0.73 -21.21 2.96
CA SER A 19 -0.59 -20.66 1.60
C SER A 19 -0.90 -19.17 1.51
N MET A 20 -1.64 -18.60 2.47
CA MET A 20 -2.07 -17.20 2.49
C MET A 20 -1.10 -16.30 3.25
N THR A 21 0.11 -16.16 2.72
CA THR A 21 1.14 -15.31 3.33
C THR A 21 0.94 -13.82 2.97
N PRO A 22 1.49 -12.88 3.77
CA PRO A 22 1.50 -11.44 3.41
C PRO A 22 2.03 -11.15 2.01
N LEU A 23 3.01 -11.95 1.53
CA LEU A 23 3.61 -11.78 0.21
C LEU A 23 2.59 -11.93 -0.93
N CYS A 24 1.49 -12.68 -0.73
CA CYS A 24 0.41 -12.81 -1.71
C CYS A 24 -0.26 -11.47 -2.07
N LEU A 25 -0.05 -10.43 -1.27
CA LEU A 25 -0.55 -9.09 -1.56
C LEU A 25 0.31 -8.31 -2.56
N VAL A 26 1.56 -8.73 -2.81
CA VAL A 26 2.56 -7.96 -3.56
C VAL A 26 3.44 -8.81 -4.49
N ASP A 27 3.23 -10.12 -4.56
CA ASP A 27 4.02 -11.06 -5.38
C ASP A 27 3.72 -10.96 -6.90
N GLY A 28 2.68 -10.20 -7.28
CA GLY A 28 2.26 -10.01 -8.66
C GLY A 28 1.59 -11.23 -9.30
N ARG A 29 1.32 -12.28 -8.53
CA ARG A 29 0.69 -13.50 -9.02
C ARG A 29 -0.82 -13.33 -9.05
N SER A 30 -1.44 -13.85 -10.09
CA SER A 30 -2.89 -13.78 -10.22
C SER A 30 -3.61 -14.90 -9.47
N ASP A 31 -2.92 -15.92 -8.97
CA ASP A 31 -3.50 -17.12 -8.34
C ASP A 31 -3.34 -17.15 -6.81
N THR A 32 -2.57 -16.22 -6.24
CA THR A 32 -2.40 -16.05 -4.79
C THR A 32 -3.27 -14.89 -4.31
N PHE A 33 -3.67 -14.95 -3.03
CA PHE A 33 -4.47 -13.93 -2.37
C PHE A 33 -4.46 -14.16 -0.86
N MET A 34 -4.91 -13.14 -0.13
CA MET A 34 -5.31 -13.30 1.27
C MET A 34 -6.81 -13.09 1.40
N VAL A 35 -7.42 -13.81 2.34
CA VAL A 35 -8.82 -13.60 2.74
C VAL A 35 -8.85 -13.01 4.12
N THR A 36 -9.68 -11.99 4.30
CA THR A 36 -9.89 -11.41 5.62
C THR A 36 -10.69 -12.32 6.55
N THR A 37 -10.57 -12.11 7.86
CA THR A 37 -11.34 -12.86 8.88
C THR A 37 -12.71 -12.24 9.18
N GLY A 38 -13.14 -11.24 8.41
CA GLY A 38 -14.33 -10.44 8.69
C GLY A 38 -14.17 -9.54 9.92
N GLY A 39 -15.26 -9.02 10.45
CA GLY A 39 -15.20 -8.07 11.59
C GLY A 39 -14.50 -6.76 11.20
N PHE A 40 -15.11 -5.99 10.29
CA PHE A 40 -14.59 -4.71 9.84
C PHE A 40 -14.60 -3.62 10.94
N PRO A 41 -13.69 -2.64 10.91
CA PRO A 41 -12.67 -2.40 9.87
C PRO A 41 -11.42 -3.26 10.00
N GLN A 42 -10.71 -3.44 8.89
CA GLN A 42 -9.42 -4.11 8.84
C GLN A 42 -8.41 -3.28 8.06
N ASP A 43 -7.15 -3.32 8.47
CA ASP A 43 -6.09 -2.49 7.91
C ASP A 43 -4.92 -3.34 7.42
N ILE A 44 -4.36 -2.95 6.27
CA ILE A 44 -3.10 -3.45 5.73
C ILE A 44 -2.18 -2.24 5.55
N ILE A 45 -0.96 -2.30 6.08
CA ILE A 45 0.05 -1.25 5.90
C ILE A 45 1.21 -1.82 5.09
N PHE A 46 1.57 -1.10 4.03
CA PHE A 46 2.73 -1.37 3.19
C PHE A 46 3.80 -0.32 3.44
N SER A 47 5.05 -0.72 3.57
CA SER A 47 6.18 0.18 3.30
C SER A 47 6.36 0.34 1.79
N VAL A 48 6.83 1.52 1.36
CA VAL A 48 6.85 1.92 -0.05
C VAL A 48 8.27 2.21 -0.54
N GLY A 49 8.69 1.44 -1.55
CA GLY A 49 10.01 1.49 -2.16
C GLY A 49 11.09 0.86 -1.29
N THR A 50 12.30 0.78 -1.84
CA THR A 50 13.51 0.42 -1.08
C THR A 50 14.22 1.64 -0.50
N SER A 51 13.96 2.80 -1.12
CA SER A 51 14.43 4.11 -0.70
C SER A 51 13.64 4.66 0.49
N ALA A 52 14.13 5.77 1.06
CA ALA A 52 13.50 6.42 2.19
C ALA A 52 12.05 6.88 1.89
N SER A 53 11.74 7.27 0.66
CA SER A 53 10.36 7.57 0.21
C SER A 53 10.26 7.47 -1.32
N SER A 54 9.04 7.30 -1.83
CA SER A 54 8.77 7.26 -3.27
C SER A 54 7.64 8.22 -3.67
N ASN A 55 7.70 8.71 -4.90
CA ASN A 55 6.59 9.45 -5.50
C ASN A 55 5.74 8.46 -6.30
N ILE A 56 4.50 8.22 -5.88
CA ILE A 56 3.59 7.28 -6.54
C ILE A 56 2.68 8.04 -7.50
N SER A 57 2.58 7.56 -8.73
CA SER A 57 1.65 8.09 -9.75
C SER A 57 0.40 7.24 -9.92
N HIS A 58 0.50 5.94 -9.64
CA HIS A 58 -0.59 4.99 -9.84
C HIS A 58 -0.57 3.92 -8.75
N LEU A 59 -1.74 3.61 -8.21
CA LEU A 59 -1.96 2.50 -7.28
C LEU A 59 -3.14 1.68 -7.79
N GLN A 60 -2.96 0.37 -7.91
CA GLN A 60 -4.00 -0.57 -8.30
C GLN A 60 -4.26 -1.54 -7.15
N LEU A 61 -5.55 -1.77 -6.86
CA LEU A 61 -6.02 -2.71 -5.85
C LEU A 61 -6.87 -3.77 -6.54
N ALA A 62 -6.50 -5.05 -6.41
CA ALA A 62 -7.32 -6.17 -6.86
C ALA A 62 -8.00 -6.81 -5.65
N LEU A 63 -9.32 -6.65 -5.55
CA LEU A 63 -10.13 -7.05 -4.41
C LEU A 63 -11.29 -7.98 -4.84
N HIS A 64 -11.95 -8.60 -3.89
CA HIS A 64 -13.19 -9.34 -4.12
C HIS A 64 -14.12 -9.20 -2.92
N GLU A 65 -15.40 -8.91 -3.18
CA GLU A 65 -16.43 -8.65 -2.17
C GLU A 65 -16.13 -7.47 -1.22
N ALA A 66 -15.18 -6.60 -1.57
CA ALA A 66 -14.96 -5.33 -0.86
C ALA A 66 -16.08 -4.34 -1.22
N LYS A 67 -16.57 -3.59 -0.24
CA LYS A 67 -17.62 -2.58 -0.44
C LYS A 67 -17.11 -1.18 -0.18
N HIS A 68 -16.56 -0.91 1.00
CA HIS A 68 -16.12 0.43 1.38
C HIS A 68 -14.66 0.37 1.78
N ILE A 69 -13.81 1.08 1.04
CA ILE A 69 -12.38 1.12 1.28
C ILE A 69 -11.88 2.55 1.44
N VAL A 70 -10.80 2.69 2.21
CA VAL A 70 -10.02 3.93 2.31
C VAL A 70 -8.56 3.61 2.03
N VAL A 71 -7.94 4.41 1.18
CA VAL A 71 -6.50 4.39 0.96
C VAL A 71 -5.89 5.65 1.55
N GLU A 72 -4.85 5.48 2.34
CA GLU A 72 -4.16 6.55 3.03
C GLU A 72 -2.65 6.45 2.80
N LYS A 73 -1.96 7.59 2.88
CA LYS A 73 -0.50 7.66 2.82
C LYS A 73 0.09 8.13 4.13
N CYS A 74 1.34 7.79 4.36
CA CYS A 74 2.16 8.35 5.42
C CYS A 74 3.52 8.75 4.83
N THR A 75 3.99 9.96 5.14
CA THR A 75 5.26 10.52 4.65
C THR A 75 6.31 10.63 5.76
N THR A 76 5.93 10.33 7.01
CA THR A 76 6.82 10.36 8.18
C THR A 76 7.65 9.09 8.30
N ALA A 77 8.74 9.16 9.05
CA ALA A 77 9.67 8.03 9.23
C ALA A 77 9.04 6.81 9.93
N LEU A 78 7.93 7.00 10.65
CA LEU A 78 7.16 5.93 11.28
C LEU A 78 5.71 5.95 10.73
N PRO A 79 5.05 4.79 10.60
CA PRO A 79 3.68 4.68 10.08
C PRO A 79 2.63 5.08 11.14
N ASN A 80 2.66 6.34 11.59
CA ASN A 80 1.79 6.82 12.68
C ASN A 80 0.93 8.04 12.31
N SER A 81 1.21 8.70 11.18
CA SER A 81 0.46 9.86 10.70
C SER A 81 0.00 9.63 9.27
N PHE A 82 -1.24 9.16 9.13
CA PHE A 82 -1.83 8.83 7.83
C PHE A 82 -2.77 9.94 7.34
N GLU A 83 -2.62 10.29 6.06
CA GLU A 83 -3.47 11.24 5.33
C GLU A 83 -4.27 10.49 4.26
N LYS A 84 -5.57 10.80 4.14
CA LYS A 84 -6.46 10.14 3.19
C LYS A 84 -6.10 10.52 1.74
N LEU A 85 -5.82 9.49 0.92
CA LEU A 85 -5.66 9.64 -0.53
C LEU A 85 -7.01 9.47 -1.24
N ALA A 86 -7.76 8.45 -0.85
CA ALA A 86 -9.04 8.12 -1.48
C ALA A 86 -9.97 7.38 -0.52
N GLU A 87 -11.26 7.56 -0.75
CA GLU A 87 -12.32 6.77 -0.15
C GLU A 87 -13.26 6.35 -1.28
N ARG A 88 -13.60 5.07 -1.32
CA ARG A 88 -14.35 4.48 -2.43
C ARG A 88 -15.41 3.54 -1.90
N ILE A 89 -16.59 3.61 -2.51
CA ILE A 89 -17.62 2.57 -2.42
C ILE A 89 -17.56 1.79 -3.74
N LEU A 90 -17.13 0.55 -3.67
CA LEU A 90 -16.89 -0.30 -4.83
C LEU A 90 -18.21 -0.92 -5.29
N THR A 91 -18.35 -1.15 -6.58
CA THR A 91 -19.50 -1.90 -7.11
C THR A 91 -19.27 -3.39 -6.88
N ARG A 92 -20.28 -4.11 -6.39
CA ARG A 92 -20.20 -5.57 -6.25
C ARG A 92 -20.07 -6.20 -7.64
N SER A 93 -19.12 -7.14 -7.79
CA SER A 93 -19.01 -7.91 -9.02
C SER A 93 -20.26 -8.80 -9.23
N SER A 94 -20.78 -8.83 -10.46
CA SER A 94 -21.95 -9.62 -10.83
C SER A 94 -21.64 -11.10 -11.08
N ASP A 95 -20.40 -11.42 -11.44
CA ASP A 95 -19.95 -12.71 -11.93
C ASP A 95 -18.80 -13.29 -11.09
N ASN A 96 -18.72 -12.86 -9.81
CA ASN A 96 -17.67 -13.30 -8.88
C ASN A 96 -16.25 -13.01 -9.40
N THR A 97 -16.13 -11.97 -10.24
CA THR A 97 -14.86 -11.43 -10.72
C THR A 97 -14.26 -10.46 -9.71
N ARG A 98 -12.95 -10.22 -9.86
CA ARG A 98 -12.23 -9.27 -9.02
C ARG A 98 -12.65 -7.84 -9.32
N GLN A 99 -12.79 -7.07 -8.26
CA GLN A 99 -12.92 -5.62 -8.30
C GLN A 99 -11.51 -5.04 -8.46
N VAL A 100 -11.25 -4.36 -9.58
CA VAL A 100 -9.98 -3.68 -9.82
C VAL A 100 -10.21 -2.19 -9.65
N GLU A 101 -9.57 -1.62 -8.63
CA GLU A 101 -9.67 -0.20 -8.31
C GLU A 101 -8.34 0.50 -8.56
N GLU A 102 -8.39 1.58 -9.31
CA GLU A 102 -7.22 2.35 -9.72
C GLU A 102 -7.26 3.75 -9.14
N LEU A 103 -6.15 4.18 -8.54
CA LEU A 103 -5.93 5.53 -8.07
C LEU A 103 -4.79 6.16 -8.84
N HIS A 104 -5.11 7.23 -9.56
CA HIS A 104 -4.15 8.08 -10.24
C HIS A 104 -3.80 9.25 -9.32
N LEU A 105 -2.52 9.39 -8.98
CA LEU A 105 -2.01 10.37 -8.02
C LEU A 105 -1.06 11.35 -8.72
N ASP A 106 -1.19 12.64 -8.42
CA ASP A 106 -0.20 13.62 -8.84
C ASP A 106 1.04 13.53 -7.94
N MET A 107 2.17 13.11 -8.54
CA MET A 107 3.47 12.96 -7.88
C MET A 107 4.03 14.26 -7.27
N ARG A 108 3.53 15.43 -7.69
CA ARG A 108 3.93 16.72 -7.13
C ARG A 108 3.16 17.08 -5.86
N SER A 109 2.06 16.38 -5.58
CA SER A 109 1.14 16.66 -4.48
C SER A 109 0.73 15.39 -3.73
N ALA A 110 -0.42 14.79 -4.05
CA ALA A 110 -0.96 13.63 -3.34
C ALA A 110 -0.01 12.42 -3.38
N GLY A 111 0.63 12.18 -4.52
CA GLY A 111 1.58 11.10 -4.75
C GLY A 111 2.99 11.33 -4.19
N LYS A 112 3.30 12.50 -3.63
CA LYS A 112 4.68 12.89 -3.27
C LYS A 112 5.15 12.27 -1.95
N GLY A 113 6.39 11.75 -1.96
CA GLY A 113 7.16 11.43 -0.74
C GLY A 113 6.53 10.38 0.17
N ILE A 114 5.79 9.43 -0.40
CA ILE A 114 5.09 8.38 0.34
C ILE A 114 6.11 7.37 0.86
N ARG A 115 6.02 7.06 2.16
CA ARG A 115 6.81 6.05 2.87
C ARG A 115 6.00 4.83 3.24
N TYR A 116 4.73 5.05 3.58
CA TYR A 116 3.78 3.97 3.85
C TYR A 116 2.45 4.22 3.17
N LEU A 117 1.79 3.15 2.75
CA LEU A 117 0.41 3.13 2.30
C LEU A 117 -0.41 2.31 3.28
N ARG A 118 -1.62 2.76 3.59
CA ARG A 118 -2.59 1.99 4.37
C ARG A 118 -3.85 1.76 3.54
N LEU A 119 -4.19 0.50 3.30
CA LEU A 119 -5.48 0.08 2.78
C LEU A 119 -6.37 -0.30 3.96
N ARG A 120 -7.53 0.35 4.07
CA ARG A 120 -8.53 0.10 5.09
C ARG A 120 -9.77 -0.48 4.45
N LEU A 121 -10.15 -1.67 4.87
CA LEU A 121 -11.37 -2.36 4.49
C LEU A 121 -12.43 -2.03 5.55
N LEU A 122 -13.31 -1.06 5.27
CA LEU A 122 -14.33 -0.59 6.21
C LEU A 122 -15.61 -1.42 6.17
N SER A 123 -15.94 -2.02 5.02
CA SER A 123 -17.00 -3.03 4.90
C SER A 123 -16.85 -3.87 3.63
N GLY A 124 -17.45 -5.06 3.64
CA GLY A 124 -17.60 -5.94 2.49
C GLY A 124 -19.08 -6.17 2.12
N TYR A 125 -19.31 -6.70 0.91
CA TYR A 125 -20.61 -7.27 0.51
C TYR A 125 -20.84 -8.67 1.08
N SER A 126 -19.76 -9.33 1.49
CA SER A 126 -19.73 -10.56 2.27
C SER A 126 -19.04 -10.32 3.62
N GLN A 127 -19.08 -11.31 4.50
CA GLN A 127 -18.35 -11.29 5.77
C GLN A 127 -16.84 -11.23 5.55
N PHE A 128 -16.34 -11.83 4.47
CA PHE A 128 -14.93 -11.90 4.13
C PHE A 128 -14.65 -11.16 2.83
N VAL A 129 -13.48 -10.52 2.76
CA VAL A 129 -12.97 -9.84 1.55
C VAL A 129 -11.74 -10.59 1.07
N GLY A 130 -11.65 -10.82 -0.24
CA GLY A 130 -10.43 -11.30 -0.87
C GLY A 130 -9.55 -10.12 -1.28
N VAL A 131 -8.25 -10.20 -1.01
CA VAL A 131 -7.23 -9.23 -1.45
C VAL A 131 -6.22 -9.99 -2.31
N PHE A 132 -6.24 -9.73 -3.62
CA PHE A 132 -5.46 -10.44 -4.63
C PHE A 132 -4.18 -9.72 -5.04
N GLY A 133 -4.04 -8.45 -4.68
CA GLY A 133 -2.83 -7.71 -5.02
C GLY A 133 -2.98 -6.22 -4.82
N VAL A 134 -1.87 -5.59 -4.48
CA VAL A 134 -1.66 -4.15 -4.44
C VAL A 134 -0.39 -3.86 -5.21
N THR A 135 -0.50 -3.07 -6.27
CA THR A 135 0.64 -2.69 -7.11
C THR A 135 0.73 -1.18 -7.20
N ALA A 136 1.95 -0.65 -7.15
CA ALA A 136 2.21 0.78 -7.26
C ALA A 136 3.21 1.05 -8.38
N GLU A 137 3.00 2.16 -9.08
CA GLU A 137 3.96 2.71 -10.04
C GLU A 137 4.34 4.13 -9.66
N GLY A 138 5.59 4.49 -9.91
CA GLY A 138 6.15 5.72 -9.41
C GLY A 138 7.62 5.94 -9.75
N GLU A 139 8.22 6.85 -8.99
CA GLU A 139 9.65 7.16 -9.00
C GLU A 139 10.18 7.12 -7.56
N GLU A 140 11.21 6.32 -7.30
CA GLU A 140 11.86 6.35 -5.99
C GLU A 140 12.60 7.68 -5.80
N SER A 141 12.36 8.35 -4.66
CA SER A 141 13.10 9.56 -4.32
C SER A 141 14.40 9.19 -3.64
N GLN A 142 15.51 9.24 -4.37
CA GLN A 142 16.84 9.16 -3.76
C GLN A 142 17.04 10.38 -2.86
N GLN A 143 16.96 10.18 -1.54
CA GLN A 143 17.47 11.18 -0.60
C GLN A 143 18.99 11.20 -0.77
N ARG A 144 19.51 12.23 -1.44
CA ARG A 144 20.94 12.52 -1.44
C ARG A 144 21.34 12.78 0.01
N ILE A 145 21.99 11.80 0.64
CA ILE A 145 22.70 12.04 1.89
C ILE A 145 23.78 13.06 1.53
N ALA A 146 23.56 14.32 1.91
CA ALA A 146 24.61 15.32 1.87
C ALA A 146 25.62 14.89 2.94
N VAL A 147 26.63 14.13 2.53
CA VAL A 147 27.81 13.89 3.38
C VAL A 147 28.49 15.25 3.51
N LEU A 148 28.22 15.95 4.61
CA LEU A 148 29.03 17.09 5.00
C LEU A 148 30.42 16.52 5.34
N GLU A 149 31.37 16.68 4.42
CA GLU A 149 32.78 16.49 4.74
C GLU A 149 33.17 17.57 5.76
N SER A 150 33.22 17.21 7.04
CA SER A 150 33.88 18.04 8.04
C SER A 150 35.38 17.92 7.80
N ARG A 151 36.01 19.04 7.40
CA ARG A 151 37.47 19.15 7.45
C ARG A 151 37.85 19.43 8.91
N PRO A 152 38.59 18.53 9.59
CA PRO A 152 39.12 18.84 10.90
C PRO A 152 40.14 19.98 10.76
N GLU A 153 39.86 21.10 11.41
CA GLU A 153 40.83 22.19 11.54
C GLU A 153 41.93 21.71 12.50
N VAL A 154 43.09 21.36 11.96
CA VAL A 154 44.27 21.02 12.77
C VAL A 154 44.86 22.33 13.26
N VAL A 155 44.59 22.68 14.51
CA VAL A 155 45.27 23.78 15.20
C VAL A 155 46.65 23.28 15.60
N MET A 156 47.70 23.81 14.96
CA MET A 156 49.09 23.70 15.43
C MET A 156 49.45 24.90 16.30
#